data_AF-A0A7J9RVV1-F1
#
_entry.id   AF-A0A7J9RVV1-F1
#
_cell.length_a   1.000
_cell.length_b   1.000
_cell.length_c   1.000
_cell.angle_alpha   90.00
_cell.angle_beta   90.00
_cell.angle_gamma   90.00
#
_symmetry.space_group_name_H-M   'P 1'
#
loop_
_entity.id
_entity.type
_entity.pdbx_description
1 polymer ?
#
loop_
_entity_poly.entity_id
_entity_poly.type
_entity_poly.pdbx_seq_one_letter_code
_entity_poly.pdbx_strand_id
1 'polypeptide(L)'
;MGDTTGTRWKVPVLTQVILVLMGYINLKPRFYSSEVVALALASYLSGLSSWRTLLPHSTLLYYLRRLGYIKYVVPISGFYAVDETMVVKGEYYYVWIVRDVRTGAIPFFMVTSSRSGGAYIDNLDEYEECGKGG
;
A
#
# COMPACT_ATOMS: atom_id res chain seq x y z
N MET A 1 9.26 -30.53 -5.20
CA MET A 1 9.38 -30.26 -3.75
C MET A 1 9.99 -28.87 -3.60
N GLY A 2 9.20 -27.89 -3.20
CA GLY A 2 9.60 -26.48 -3.12
C GLY A 2 8.50 -25.52 -3.58
N ASP A 3 7.32 -25.61 -2.96
CA ASP A 3 6.33 -24.54 -3.08
C ASP A 3 6.89 -23.33 -2.33
N THR A 4 7.36 -22.34 -3.08
CA THR A 4 7.68 -21.02 -2.55
C THR A 4 6.36 -20.31 -2.25
N THR A 5 5.78 -20.61 -1.08
CA THR A 5 4.69 -19.85 -0.47
C THR A 5 5.21 -18.50 0.03
N GLY A 6 5.75 -17.68 -0.87
CA GLY A 6 5.78 -16.23 -0.67
C GLY A 6 4.36 -15.75 -0.90
N THR A 7 3.76 -15.07 0.07
CA THR A 7 2.42 -14.47 0.02
C THR A 7 2.13 -13.83 -1.35
N ARG A 8 1.53 -14.59 -2.26
CA ARG A 8 1.22 -14.13 -3.61
C ARG A 8 -0.04 -13.31 -3.50
N TRP A 9 0.12 -12.03 -3.17
CA TRP A 9 -0.97 -11.08 -3.05
C TRP A 9 -1.89 -11.19 -4.27
N LYS A 10 -3.19 -11.39 -4.03
CA LYS A 10 -4.21 -11.42 -5.09
C LYS A 10 -4.15 -10.07 -5.81
N VAL A 11 -3.91 -10.08 -7.12
CA VAL A 11 -3.79 -8.86 -7.95
C VAL A 11 -4.94 -7.85 -7.71
N PRO A 12 -6.21 -8.26 -7.56
CA PRO A 12 -7.30 -7.33 -7.25
C PRO A 12 -7.16 -6.60 -5.90
N VAL A 13 -6.67 -7.29 -4.86
CA VAL A 13 -6.41 -6.69 -3.53
C VAL A 13 -5.31 -5.65 -3.68
N LEU A 14 -4.20 -6.03 -4.30
CA LEU A 14 -3.05 -5.14 -4.47
C LEU A 14 -3.37 -3.93 -5.35
N THR A 15 -4.23 -4.10 -6.36
CA THR A 15 -4.72 -3.00 -7.20
C THR A 15 -5.45 -1.96 -6.36
N GLN A 16 -6.35 -2.39 -5.47
CA GLN A 16 -7.08 -1.47 -4.61
C GLN A 16 -6.18 -0.80 -3.56
N VAL A 17 -5.22 -1.52 -2.98
CA VAL A 17 -4.21 -0.94 -2.08
C VAL A 17 -3.46 0.18 -2.80
N ILE A 18 -2.99 -0.06 -4.02
CA ILE A 18 -2.27 0.95 -4.81
C ILE A 18 -3.16 2.13 -5.15
N LEU A 19 -4.45 1.93 -5.45
CA LEU A 19 -5.40 3.04 -5.68
C LEU A 19 -5.54 3.95 -4.45
N VAL A 20 -5.67 3.35 -3.25
CA VAL A 20 -5.76 4.13 -2.01
C VAL A 20 -4.46 4.90 -1.78
N LEU A 21 -3.31 4.25 -1.95
CA LEU A 21 -2.00 4.93 -1.83
C LEU A 21 -1.87 6.08 -2.82
N MET A 22 -2.24 5.87 -4.09
CA MET A 22 -2.25 6.92 -5.12
C MET A 22 -3.14 8.09 -4.72
N GLY A 23 -4.32 7.83 -4.16
CA GLY A 23 -5.22 8.85 -3.62
C GLY A 23 -4.56 9.64 -2.51
N TYR A 24 -3.89 8.96 -1.57
CA TYR A 24 -3.23 9.61 -0.45
C TYR A 24 -2.08 10.52 -0.87
N ILE A 25 -1.19 10.04 -1.76
CA ILE A 25 -0.06 10.85 -2.25
C ILE A 25 -0.49 11.87 -3.32
N ASN A 26 -1.81 12.04 -3.56
CA ASN A 26 -2.37 12.88 -4.61
C ASN A 26 -1.77 12.61 -6.00
N LEU A 27 -1.41 11.35 -6.29
CA LEU A 27 -0.89 10.94 -7.58
C LEU A 27 -2.04 10.86 -8.58
N LYS A 28 -2.15 11.87 -9.43
CA LYS A 28 -3.11 11.94 -10.54
C LYS A 28 -2.40 11.64 -11.86
N PRO A 29 -2.57 10.44 -12.44
CA PRO A 29 -2.05 10.13 -13.77
C PRO A 29 -2.67 11.07 -14.83
N ARG A 30 -1.89 11.47 -15.83
CA ARG A 30 -2.37 12.38 -16.89
C ARG A 30 -2.93 11.66 -18.11
N PHE A 31 -2.34 10.54 -18.49
CA PHE A 31 -2.61 9.86 -19.76
C PHE A 31 -3.36 8.53 -19.61
N TYR A 32 -3.38 7.99 -18.40
CA TYR A 32 -3.99 6.69 -18.08
C TYR A 32 -4.97 6.90 -16.94
N SER A 33 -5.96 6.03 -16.81
CA SER A 33 -6.83 6.04 -15.63
C SER A 33 -6.06 5.53 -14.41
N SER A 34 -6.45 5.96 -13.21
CA SER A 34 -5.82 5.52 -11.96
C SER A 34 -5.92 4.00 -11.78
N GLU A 35 -7.03 3.40 -12.23
CA GLU A 35 -7.29 1.96 -12.17
C GLU A 35 -6.33 1.18 -13.07
N VAL A 36 -6.07 1.66 -14.29
CA VAL A 36 -5.12 1.03 -15.22
C VAL A 36 -3.70 1.09 -14.65
N VAL A 37 -3.32 2.22 -14.07
CA VAL A 37 -2.00 2.39 -13.45
C VAL A 37 -1.85 1.46 -12.24
N ALA A 38 -2.85 1.44 -11.35
CA ALA A 38 -2.82 0.61 -10.17
C ALA A 38 -2.81 -0.88 -10.51
N LEU A 39 -3.60 -1.31 -11.51
CA LEU A 39 -3.65 -2.70 -11.95
C LEU A 39 -2.33 -3.15 -12.60
N ALA A 40 -1.72 -2.29 -13.42
CA ALA A 40 -0.43 -2.58 -14.04
C ALA A 40 0.68 -2.72 -12.99
N LEU A 41 0.70 -1.85 -11.98
CA LEU A 41 1.64 -1.92 -10.87
C LEU A 41 1.40 -3.14 -9.98
N ALA A 42 0.14 -3.44 -9.66
CA ALA A 42 -0.23 -4.63 -8.90
C ALA A 42 0.22 -5.90 -9.63
N SER A 43 -0.05 -5.98 -10.94
CA SER A 43 0.38 -7.11 -11.76
C SER A 43 1.91 -7.26 -11.75
N TYR A 44 2.64 -6.16 -11.88
CA TYR A 44 4.11 -6.15 -11.83
C TYR A 44 4.65 -6.63 -10.47
N LEU A 45 4.11 -6.10 -9.37
CA LEU A 45 4.50 -6.48 -8.01
C LEU A 45 4.10 -7.93 -7.65
N SER A 46 3.03 -8.45 -8.25
CA SER A 46 2.65 -9.86 -8.17
C SER A 46 3.53 -10.80 -9.04
N GLY A 47 4.60 -10.27 -9.64
CA GLY A 47 5.62 -11.03 -10.38
C GLY A 47 5.42 -11.08 -11.89
N LEU A 48 4.48 -10.31 -12.45
CA LEU A 48 4.34 -10.20 -13.91
C LEU A 48 5.50 -9.37 -14.48
N SER A 49 6.07 -9.80 -15.59
CA SER A 49 7.10 -9.02 -16.30
C SER A 49 6.56 -7.64 -16.66
N SER A 50 7.38 -6.61 -16.48
CA SER A 50 7.04 -5.22 -16.79
C SER A 50 6.63 -5.01 -18.24
N TRP A 51 7.19 -5.79 -19.17
CA TRP A 51 6.85 -5.80 -20.60
C TRP A 51 5.49 -6.44 -20.92
N ARG A 52 4.90 -7.16 -19.96
CA ARG A 52 3.60 -7.85 -20.09
C ARG A 52 2.47 -7.13 -19.35
N THR A 53 2.74 -5.97 -18.77
CA THR A 53 1.72 -5.16 -18.10
C THR A 53 0.92 -4.32 -19.10
N LEU A 54 -0.19 -3.73 -18.63
CA LEU A 54 -1.02 -2.81 -19.42
C LEU A 54 -0.31 -1.50 -19.78
N LEU A 55 0.81 -1.18 -19.13
CA LEU A 55 1.57 0.05 -19.33
C LEU A 55 2.89 -0.22 -20.07
N PRO A 56 3.37 0.75 -20.86
CA PRO A 56 4.75 0.72 -21.34
C PRO A 56 5.73 0.63 -20.18
N HIS A 57 6.82 -0.12 -20.36
CA HIS A 57 7.83 -0.37 -19.33
C HIS A 57 8.33 0.91 -18.64
N SER A 58 8.64 1.95 -19.42
CA SER A 58 9.10 3.25 -18.90
C SER A 58 8.04 3.97 -18.07
N THR A 59 6.77 3.90 -18.48
CA THR A 59 5.63 4.47 -17.77
C THR A 59 5.38 3.75 -16.45
N LEU A 60 5.45 2.42 -16.47
CA LEU A 60 5.31 1.59 -15.27
C LEU A 60 6.37 1.94 -14.23
N LEU A 61 7.65 1.98 -14.64
CA LEU A 61 8.75 2.32 -13.75
C LEU A 61 8.67 3.77 -13.24
N TYR A 62 8.17 4.70 -14.04
CA TYR A 62 7.92 6.08 -13.62
C TYR A 62 6.94 6.14 -12.45
N TYR A 63 5.78 5.46 -12.56
CA TYR A 63 4.79 5.45 -11.49
C TYR A 63 5.24 4.67 -10.27
N LEU A 64 5.97 3.56 -10.46
CA LEU A 64 6.58 2.81 -9.36
C LEU A 64 7.54 3.68 -8.55
N ARG A 65 8.43 4.43 -9.22
CA ARG A 65 9.34 5.37 -8.55
C ARG A 65 8.59 6.47 -7.82
N ARG A 66 7.50 6.99 -8.40
CA ARG A 66 6.66 8.00 -7.75
C ARG A 66 5.98 7.47 -6.49
N LEU A 67 5.52 6.23 -6.49
CA LEU A 67 4.96 5.59 -5.30
C LEU A 67 6.01 5.36 -4.21
N GLY A 68 7.25 5.04 -4.59
CA GLY A 68 8.36 4.88 -3.66
C GLY A 68 8.95 6.21 -3.13
N TYR A 69 8.66 7.34 -3.78
CA TYR A 69 9.19 8.66 -3.39
C TYR A 69 8.30 9.34 -2.35
N ILE A 70 8.07 8.66 -1.23
CA ILE A 70 7.51 9.29 -0.03
C ILE A 70 8.70 9.90 0.72
N LYS A 71 8.95 11.20 0.51
CA LYS A 71 9.95 11.95 1.28
C LYS A 71 9.44 12.08 2.73
N TYR A 72 9.84 11.16 3.61
CA TYR A 72 9.74 11.34 5.06
C TYR A 72 10.79 12.37 5.51
N VAL A 73 10.65 13.62 5.06
CA VAL A 73 11.46 14.76 5.52
C VAL A 73 10.65 15.61 6.50
N VAL A 74 9.56 15.06 7.03
CA VAL A 74 8.73 15.75 8.01
C VAL A 74 8.98 15.09 9.36
N PRO A 75 9.46 15.83 10.38
CA PRO A 75 9.54 15.30 11.73
C PRO A 75 8.13 14.87 12.15
N ILE A 76 7.96 13.57 12.33
CA ILE A 76 6.73 12.99 12.89
C ILE A 76 6.54 13.52 14.30
N SER A 77 5.33 13.99 14.58
CA SER A 77 4.96 14.59 15.87
C SER A 77 4.65 13.55 16.95
N GLY A 78 4.52 12.28 16.57
CA GLY A 78 4.13 11.17 17.46
C GLY A 78 2.63 11.04 17.66
N PHE A 79 1.81 11.99 17.17
CA PHE A 79 0.36 11.91 17.23
C PHE A 79 -0.19 11.29 15.95
N TYR A 80 -0.59 10.03 16.02
CA TYR A 80 -1.06 9.28 14.86
C TYR A 80 -2.57 9.08 14.85
N ALA A 81 -3.15 9.08 13.66
CA ALA A 81 -4.49 8.59 13.37
C ALA A 81 -4.39 7.43 12.39
N VAL A 82 -5.32 6.49 12.48
CA VAL A 82 -5.42 5.36 11.53
C VAL A 82 -6.63 5.59 10.65
N ASP A 83 -6.38 5.84 9.37
CA ASP A 83 -7.44 5.80 8.35
C ASP A 83 -7.62 4.33 7.93
N GLU A 84 -8.77 3.74 8.27
CA GLU A 84 -9.15 2.37 7.89
C GLU A 84 -9.98 2.39 6.61
N THR A 85 -9.59 1.61 5.60
CA THR A 85 -10.39 1.40 4.39
C THR A 85 -10.55 -0.07 4.08
N MET A 86 -11.78 -0.53 3.83
CA MET A 86 -12.08 -1.91 3.43
C MET A 86 -11.79 -2.09 1.94
N VAL A 87 -11.04 -3.15 1.60
CA VAL A 87 -10.47 -3.39 0.26
C VAL A 87 -11.19 -4.49 -0.51
N VAL A 88 -11.91 -5.42 0.13
CA VAL A 88 -12.62 -6.48 -0.61
C VAL A 88 -13.96 -6.82 0.04
N LYS A 89 -15.03 -6.84 -0.78
CA LYS A 89 -16.31 -7.45 -0.42
C LYS A 89 -16.21 -8.97 -0.60
N GLY A 90 -15.93 -9.70 0.48
CA GLY A 90 -15.99 -11.16 0.52
C GLY A 90 -14.97 -11.81 1.45
N GLU A 91 -13.71 -11.36 1.40
CA GLU A 91 -12.66 -11.63 2.40
C GLU A 91 -12.31 -10.26 3.03
N TYR A 92 -12.54 -10.08 4.32
CA TYR A 92 -12.40 -8.79 5.00
C TYR A 92 -10.92 -8.37 5.09
N TYR A 93 -10.38 -7.75 4.04
CA TYR A 93 -9.08 -7.09 4.09
C TYR A 93 -9.27 -5.59 4.32
N TYR A 94 -8.58 -5.07 5.31
CA TYR A 94 -8.49 -3.66 5.67
C TYR A 94 -7.11 -3.15 5.32
N VAL A 95 -7.05 -1.94 4.76
CA VAL A 95 -5.82 -1.15 4.73
C VAL A 95 -5.89 -0.18 5.89
N TRP A 96 -4.88 -0.24 6.74
CA TRP A 96 -4.64 0.76 7.76
C TRP A 96 -3.57 1.70 7.25
N ILE A 97 -3.90 2.99 7.20
CA ILE A 97 -2.97 4.05 6.87
C ILE A 97 -2.73 4.83 8.15
N VAL A 98 -1.54 4.66 8.73
CA VAL A 98 -1.13 5.42 9.90
C VAL A 98 -0.62 6.76 9.40
N ARG A 99 -1.29 7.84 9.79
CA ARG A 99 -0.93 9.21 9.46
C ARG A 99 -0.62 10.00 10.69
N ASP A 100 0.42 10.81 10.64
CA ASP A 100 0.65 11.83 11.64
C ASP A 100 -0.39 12.94 11.48
N VAL A 101 -1.15 13.22 12.54
CA VAL A 101 -2.30 14.14 12.52
C VAL A 101 -1.86 15.57 12.24
N ARG A 102 -0.69 15.95 12.76
CA ARG A 102 -0.20 17.34 12.70
C ARG A 102 0.46 17.65 11.36
N THR A 103 1.19 16.71 10.81
CA THR A 103 2.01 16.89 9.61
C THR A 103 1.38 16.28 8.36
N GLY A 104 0.44 15.35 8.52
CA GLY A 104 -0.16 14.59 7.42
C GLY A 104 0.75 13.51 6.82
N ALA A 105 1.97 13.32 7.35
CA ALA A 105 2.90 12.29 6.87
C ALA A 105 2.37 10.87 7.14
N ILE A 106 2.62 9.91 6.24
CA ILE A 106 2.26 8.49 6.44
C ILE A 106 3.48 7.71 6.93
N PRO A 107 3.83 7.64 8.21
CA PRO A 107 4.96 6.81 8.64
C PRO A 107 4.82 5.33 8.20
N PHE A 108 3.58 4.82 8.13
CA PHE A 108 3.34 3.39 7.96
C PHE A 108 1.98 3.09 7.33
N PHE A 109 1.91 2.01 6.56
CA PHE A 109 0.64 1.40 6.14
C PHE A 109 0.74 -0.12 6.20
N MET A 110 -0.37 -0.79 6.49
CA MET A 110 -0.45 -2.25 6.46
C MET A 110 -1.77 -2.73 5.89
N VAL A 111 -1.74 -3.94 5.32
CA VAL A 111 -2.93 -4.69 4.95
C VAL A 111 -3.14 -5.77 6.00
N THR A 112 -4.32 -5.82 6.61
CA THR A 112 -4.66 -6.76 7.67
C THR A 112 -6.08 -7.28 7.50
N SER A 113 -6.36 -8.47 8.02
CA SER A 113 -7.72 -9.00 8.11
C SER A 113 -8.49 -8.47 9.32
N SER A 114 -7.83 -7.68 10.19
CA SER A 114 -8.37 -7.17 11.45
C SER A 114 -8.76 -5.68 11.35
N ARG A 115 -9.72 -5.24 12.17
CA ARG A 115 -10.13 -3.84 12.27
C ARG A 115 -9.28 -3.07 13.27
N SER A 116 -9.06 -1.79 13.00
CA SER A 116 -8.26 -0.85 13.80
C SER A 116 -8.81 -0.61 15.20
N GLY A 117 -10.11 -0.83 15.43
CA GLY A 117 -10.78 -0.61 16.72
C GLY A 117 -10.31 -1.48 17.90
N GLY A 118 -9.37 -2.43 17.67
CA GLY A 118 -8.70 -3.20 18.73
C GLY A 118 -7.29 -2.72 19.08
N ALA A 119 -6.73 -1.74 18.36
CA ALA A 119 -5.35 -1.29 18.53
C ALA A 119 -5.29 0.20 18.86
N TYR A 120 -5.03 0.53 20.13
CA TYR A 120 -4.52 1.84 20.50
C TYR A 120 -3.03 1.87 20.12
N ILE A 121 -2.66 2.69 19.13
CA ILE A 121 -1.27 2.83 18.70
C ILE A 121 -0.60 3.85 19.62
N ASP A 122 -0.07 3.38 20.75
CA ASP A 122 0.72 4.21 21.66
C ASP A 122 2.19 4.29 21.24
N ASN A 123 2.71 3.32 20.46
CA ASN A 123 4.05 3.35 19.86
C ASN A 123 4.13 2.55 18.54
N LEU A 124 4.87 3.05 17.55
CA LEU A 124 5.11 2.37 16.26
C LEU A 124 6.05 1.15 16.38
N ASP A 125 6.83 1.06 17.47
CA ASP A 125 7.80 -0.01 17.71
C ASP A 125 7.12 -1.38 17.97
N GLU A 126 5.86 -1.39 18.43
CA GLU A 126 5.10 -2.63 18.66
C GLU A 126 4.76 -3.40 17.37
N TYR A 127 4.77 -2.74 16.21
CA TYR A 127 4.42 -3.38 14.93
C TYR A 127 5.61 -4.01 14.19
N GLU A 128 6.86 -3.64 14.51
CA GLU A 128 8.02 -4.35 13.94
C GLU A 128 8.13 -5.79 14.46
N GLU A 129 7.59 -6.10 15.64
CA GLU A 129 7.59 -7.45 16.21
C GLU A 129 6.50 -8.37 15.62
N CYS A 130 5.35 -7.83 15.19
CA CYS A 130 4.30 -8.64 14.55
C CYS A 130 4.69 -9.21 13.17
N GLY A 131 5.79 -8.74 12.57
CA GLY A 131 6.34 -9.29 11.32
C GLY A 131 7.28 -10.48 11.48
N LYS A 132 7.56 -10.93 12.72
CA LYS A 132 8.56 -11.98 13.00
C LYS A 132 8.04 -13.25 13.70
N GLY A 133 6.74 -13.39 13.93
CA GLY A 133 6.18 -14.55 14.62
C GLY A 133 5.10 -15.27 13.83
N GLY A 134 5.41 -16.49 13.35
CA GLY A 134 4.41 -17.50 12.94
C GLY A 134 4.48 -17.92 11.49
#